data_AF-A0A9E5QZI0-F1
#
_entry.id   AF-A0A9E5QZI0-F1
#
_cell.length_a   1.000
_cell.length_b   1.000
_cell.length_c   1.000
_cell.angle_alpha   90.00
_cell.angle_beta   90.00
_cell.angle_gamma   90.00
#
_symmetry.space_group_name_H-M   'P 1'
#
loop_
_entity.id
_entity.type
_entity.pdbx_description
1 polymer ?
#
loop_
_entity_poly.entity_id
_entity_poly.type
_entity_poly.pdbx_seq_one_letter_code
_entity_poly.pdbx_strand_id
1 'polypeptide(L)'
;MITPPPGDSTQHLVIGWKEVDDEKWWRTGSLEGTVAVLARQANGLSWAFITNTGTYRGPYFSYEVAGLMRRQLPLIRKWPRWDLMVLANP
;
A
#
# COMPACT_ATOMS: atom_id res chain seq x y z
N MET A 1 -25.43 2.74 4.63
CA MET A 1 -24.79 4.08 4.77
C MET A 1 -24.38 4.20 6.22
N ILE A 2 -23.09 4.11 6.54
CA ILE A 2 -22.58 4.14 7.93
C ILE A 2 -22.15 5.58 8.20
N THR A 3 -22.79 6.24 9.16
CA THR A 3 -22.49 7.62 9.53
C THR A 3 -21.23 7.71 10.39
N PRO A 4 -20.30 8.64 10.12
CA PRO A 4 -19.09 8.81 10.92
C PRO A 4 -19.41 9.43 12.30
N PRO A 5 -18.54 9.18 13.31
CA PRO A 5 -18.68 9.77 14.64
C PRO A 5 -18.49 11.30 14.60
N PRO A 6 -19.18 12.06 15.47
CA PRO A 6 -19.13 13.51 15.45
C PRO A 6 -17.82 14.01 16.08
N GLY A 7 -17.04 14.77 15.32
CA GLY A 7 -15.85 15.47 15.85
C GLY A 7 -14.67 15.66 14.89
N ASP A 8 -14.69 15.09 13.69
CA ASP A 8 -13.56 15.18 12.76
C ASP A 8 -14.00 15.82 11.44
N SER A 9 -13.71 17.12 11.30
CA SER A 9 -14.00 17.94 10.11
C SER A 9 -13.03 17.70 8.94
N THR A 10 -12.11 16.75 9.05
CA THR A 10 -11.05 16.47 8.07
C THR A 10 -11.07 15.04 7.53
N GLN A 11 -12.19 14.31 7.67
CA GLN A 11 -12.32 12.96 7.12
C GLN A 11 -12.45 12.99 5.59
N HIS A 12 -11.31 13.01 4.89
CA HIS A 12 -11.24 12.30 3.62
C HIS A 12 -11.66 10.85 3.92
N LEU A 13 -12.88 10.46 3.54
CA LEU A 13 -13.34 9.08 3.67
C LEU A 13 -12.53 8.23 2.70
N VAL A 14 -11.43 7.67 3.22
CA VAL A 14 -10.48 6.87 2.48
C VAL A 14 -11.01 5.44 2.35
N ILE A 15 -11.98 5.28 1.45
CA ILE A 15 -12.73 4.02 1.29
C ILE A 15 -11.74 2.88 0.99
N GLY A 16 -11.59 1.97 1.95
CA GLY A 16 -10.74 0.78 1.81
C GLY A 16 -9.24 1.04 1.84
N TRP A 17 -8.77 2.26 2.06
CA TRP A 17 -7.36 2.57 2.27
C TRP A 17 -7.08 2.69 3.77
N LYS A 18 -5.87 2.31 4.18
CA LYS A 18 -5.44 2.45 5.58
C LYS A 18 -5.15 3.92 5.89
N GLU A 19 -4.53 4.62 4.95
CA GLU A 19 -4.13 6.02 5.06
C GLU A 19 -3.96 6.55 3.64
N VAL A 20 -4.36 7.81 3.45
CA VAL A 20 -4.22 8.57 2.20
C VAL A 20 -3.81 9.96 2.63
N ASP A 21 -2.63 10.36 2.20
CA ASP A 21 -2.11 11.71 2.31
C ASP A 21 -1.57 12.17 0.94
N ASP A 22 -0.99 13.37 0.89
CA ASP A 22 -0.42 13.92 -0.35
C ASP A 22 0.83 13.15 -0.83
N GLU A 23 1.51 12.41 0.06
CA GLU A 23 2.76 11.71 -0.22
C GLU A 23 2.54 10.23 -0.62
N LYS A 24 1.57 9.57 0.01
CA LYS A 24 1.33 8.13 -0.08
C LYS A 24 -0.13 7.77 0.18
N TRP A 25 -0.62 6.81 -0.60
CA TRP A 25 -1.85 6.09 -0.30
C TRP A 25 -1.47 4.64 -0.09
N TRP A 26 -1.88 4.01 1.01
CA TRP A 26 -1.51 2.61 1.24
C TRP A 26 -2.56 1.81 1.99
N ARG A 27 -2.54 0.50 1.75
CA ARG A 27 -3.41 -0.50 2.38
C ARG A 27 -2.56 -1.69 2.77
N THR A 28 -2.84 -2.24 3.94
CA THR A 28 -2.25 -3.49 4.43
C THR A 28 -3.35 -4.52 4.64
N GLY A 29 -3.07 -5.78 4.31
CA GLY A 29 -3.96 -6.90 4.54
C GLY A 29 -3.17 -8.12 5.03
N SER A 30 -3.77 -8.89 5.92
CA SER A 30 -3.23 -10.16 6.37
C SER A 30 -4.34 -11.20 6.42
N LEU A 31 -4.08 -12.38 5.86
CA LEU A 31 -5.00 -13.53 5.88
C LEU A 31 -4.17 -14.80 5.98
N GLU A 32 -4.35 -15.59 7.05
CA GLU A 32 -3.71 -16.90 7.30
C GLU A 32 -2.39 -17.16 6.54
N GLY A 33 -1.29 -16.64 7.08
CA GLY A 33 0.02 -16.84 6.47
C GLY A 33 0.32 -15.91 5.28
N THR A 34 -0.64 -15.14 4.79
CA THR A 34 -0.43 -14.18 3.70
C THR A 34 -0.39 -12.75 4.22
N VAL A 35 0.55 -11.96 3.70
CA VAL A 35 0.59 -10.51 3.91
C VAL A 35 0.59 -9.82 2.55
N ALA A 36 -0.26 -8.80 2.42
CA ALA A 36 -0.35 -7.92 1.27
C ALA A 36 -0.17 -6.46 1.70
N VAL A 37 0.69 -5.73 0.98
CA VAL A 37 0.86 -4.28 1.11
C VAL A 37 0.71 -3.66 -0.27
N LEU A 38 -0.23 -2.73 -0.41
CA LEU A 38 -0.44 -1.96 -1.64
C LEU A 38 -0.13 -0.50 -1.32
N ALA A 39 0.64 0.17 -2.17
CA ALA A 39 0.85 1.60 -2.04
C ALA A 39 0.96 2.33 -3.38
N ARG A 40 0.53 3.59 -3.37
CA ARG A 40 0.76 4.59 -4.40
C ARG A 40 1.61 5.71 -3.79
N GLN A 41 2.68 6.09 -4.47
CA GLN A 41 3.57 7.16 -4.06
C GLN A 41 3.28 8.44 -4.86
N ALA A 42 3.62 9.60 -4.31
CA ALA A 42 3.48 10.90 -4.97
C ALA A 42 4.25 11.03 -6.29
N ASN A 43 5.32 10.25 -6.47
CA ASN A 43 6.09 10.19 -7.72
C ASN A 43 5.37 9.43 -8.86
N GLY A 44 4.13 8.99 -8.65
CA GLY A 44 3.33 8.25 -9.63
C GLY A 44 3.53 6.74 -9.61
N LEU A 45 4.52 6.22 -8.86
CA LEU A 45 4.75 4.79 -8.75
C LEU A 45 3.70 4.13 -7.87
N SER A 46 3.08 3.07 -8.39
CA SER A 46 2.21 2.19 -7.62
C SER A 46 2.85 0.81 -7.51
N TRP A 47 2.80 0.21 -6.33
CA TRP A 47 3.40 -1.10 -6.08
C TRP A 47 2.55 -1.94 -5.13
N ALA A 48 2.61 -3.26 -5.34
CA ALA A 48 2.03 -4.26 -4.47
C ALA A 48 3.13 -5.24 -4.02
N PHE A 49 3.14 -5.56 -2.74
CA PHE A 49 3.96 -6.62 -2.15
C PHE A 49 3.03 -7.69 -1.58
N ILE A 50 3.19 -8.92 -2.02
CA ILE A 50 2.38 -10.06 -1.57
C ILE A 50 3.32 -11.21 -1.22
N THR A 51 3.16 -11.78 -0.02
CA THR A 51 3.94 -12.94 0.43
C THR A 51 3.03 -13.93 1.15
N ASN A 52 3.31 -15.22 1.00
CA ASN A 52 2.63 -16.33 1.68
C ASN A 52 3.33 -16.76 2.98
N THR A 53 4.16 -15.88 3.56
CA THR A 53 4.80 -16.09 4.86
C THR A 53 4.18 -15.18 5.91
N GLY A 54 3.42 -15.78 6.83
CA GLY A 54 2.82 -15.08 7.96
C GLY A 54 3.89 -14.78 8.99
N THR A 55 4.19 -13.51 9.21
CA THR A 55 5.21 -13.15 10.20
C THR A 55 4.60 -13.10 11.60
N TYR A 56 5.30 -13.66 12.58
CA TYR A 56 5.01 -13.46 14.02
C TYR A 56 5.08 -11.98 14.45
N ARG A 57 5.62 -11.10 13.59
CA ARG A 57 5.80 -9.65 13.82
C ARG A 57 4.50 -8.85 13.72
N GLY A 58 3.37 -9.50 13.41
CA GLY A 58 2.05 -8.88 13.39
C GLY A 58 2.01 -7.61 12.51
N PRO A 59 1.51 -6.47 13.02
CA PRO A 59 1.33 -5.25 12.21
C PRO A 59 2.66 -4.64 11.72
N TYR A 60 3.79 -4.92 12.38
CA TYR A 60 5.08 -4.29 12.07
C TYR A 60 5.67 -4.71 10.75
N PHE A 61 5.40 -5.93 10.28
CA PHE A 61 5.96 -6.43 9.04
C PHE A 61 5.57 -5.58 7.82
N SER A 62 4.33 -5.06 7.79
CA SER A 62 3.91 -4.14 6.72
C SER A 62 4.70 -2.83 6.72
N TYR A 63 5.11 -2.34 7.90
CA TYR A 63 5.95 -1.15 8.02
C TYR A 63 7.40 -1.44 7.61
N GLU A 64 7.92 -2.64 7.92
CA GLU A 64 9.24 -3.09 7.45
C GLU A 64 9.29 -3.15 5.92
N VAL A 65 8.26 -3.72 5.27
CA VAL A 65 8.10 -3.73 3.82
C VAL A 65 8.03 -2.31 3.27
N ALA A 66 7.20 -1.43 3.83
CA ALA A 66 7.11 -0.05 3.38
C ALA A 66 8.47 0.69 3.50
N GLY A 67 9.21 0.45 4.58
CA GLY A 67 10.56 0.99 4.77
C GLY A 67 11.57 0.44 3.77
N LEU A 68 11.52 -0.86 3.48
CA LEU A 68 12.34 -1.50 2.45
C LEU A 68 12.05 -0.88 1.08
N MET A 69 10.78 -0.80 0.68
CA MET A 69 10.36 -0.25 -0.61
C MET A 69 10.78 1.21 -0.76
N ARG A 70 10.63 2.03 0.29
CA ARG A 70 11.11 3.43 0.29
C ARG A 70 12.61 3.55 -0.01
N ARG A 71 13.43 2.62 0.49
CA ARG A 71 14.88 2.62 0.28
C ARG A 71 15.29 2.03 -1.06
N GLN A 72 14.62 0.97 -1.50
CA GLN A 72 15.05 0.18 -2.66
C GLN A 72 14.47 0.67 -3.98
N LEU A 73 13.23 1.15 -4.02
CA LEU A 73 12.59 1.60 -5.26
C LEU A 73 13.37 2.72 -5.97
N PRO A 74 13.92 3.74 -5.29
CA PRO A 74 14.73 4.77 -5.94
C PRO A 74 16.05 4.26 -6.54
N LEU A 75 16.53 3.09 -6.11
CA LEU A 75 17.78 2.50 -6.59
C LEU A 75 17.60 1.70 -7.89
N ILE A 76 16.35 1.44 -8.31
CA ILE A 76 16.04 0.68 -9.53
C ILE A 76 16.37 1.54 -10.75
N ARG A 77 17.46 1.20 -11.44
CA ARG A 77 17.89 1.87 -12.67
C ARG A 77 17.23 1.32 -13.94
N LYS A 78 16.77 0.08 -13.89
CA LYS A 78 16.16 -0.63 -15.02
C LYS A 78 14.90 -1.32 -14.56
N TRP A 79 13.76 -0.77 -14.97
CA TRP A 79 12.45 -1.36 -14.72
C TRP A 79 12.21 -2.57 -15.64
N PRO A 80 11.40 -3.55 -15.20
CA PRO A 80 10.96 -4.63 -16.06
C PRO A 80 10.17 -4.07 -17.26
N ARG A 81 10.17 -4.82 -18.36
CA ARG A 81 9.44 -4.43 -19.58
C ARG A 81 7.93 -4.36 -19.38
N TRP A 82 7.40 -5.14 -18.45
CA TRP A 82 5.97 -5.29 -18.21
C TRP A 82 5.56 -4.47 -16.99
N ASP A 83 4.59 -3.60 -17.18
CA ASP A 83 3.91 -2.89 -16.11
C ASP A 83 2.61 -3.61 -15.77
N LEU A 84 2.55 -4.15 -14.55
CA LEU A 84 1.43 -4.95 -14.04
C LEU A 84 0.25 -4.08 -13.58
N MET A 85 0.43 -2.76 -13.49
CA MET A 85 -0.58 -1.80 -13.05
C MET A 85 -1.23 -1.06 -14.22
N VAL A 86 -0.87 -1.39 -15.46
CA VAL A 86 -1.57 -0.90 -16.65
C VAL A 86 -2.97 -1.49 -16.65
N LEU A 87 -3.98 -0.62 -16.78
CA LEU A 87 -5.34 -1.05 -17.02
C LEU A 87 -5.35 -1.84 -18.33
N ALA A 88 -5.60 -3.15 -18.29
CA ALA A 88 -5.92 -3.90 -19.49
C ALA A 88 -7.13 -3.21 -20.12
N ASN A 89 -6.95 -2.65 -21.32
CA ASN A 89 -7.95 -1.84 -21.99
C ASN A 89 -9.28 -2.63 -22.06
N PRO A 90 -10.43 -2.04 -21.68
CA PRO A 90 -11.71 -2.73 -21.60
C PRO A 90 -12.19 -3.27 -22.95
#